data_AF-T1HCR8-F1
#
_entry.id   AF-T1HCR8-F1
#
_cell.length_a   1.000
_cell.length_b   1.000
_cell.length_c   1.000
_cell.angle_alpha   90.00
_cell.angle_beta   90.00
_cell.angle_gamma   90.00
#
_symmetry.space_group_name_H-M   'P 1'
#
loop_
_entity.id
_entity.type
_entity.pdbx_description
1 polymer ?
#
loop_
_entity_poly.entity_id
_entity_poly.type
_entity_poly.pdbx_seq_one_letter_code
_entity_poly.pdbx_strand_id
1 'polypeptide(L)'
;MAGFRLNNGMFVIGPMIIFPKTVLSWNVEGDHDINEKSLVLIPLLEPRLDILVIGYGKTTVDRPKFDELVMNLRRQRKYLNVEVLPTEKAATTYNFVAAEGRFVAAALIPPLEISYYEEDMALSKLKRKELYTLED
;
A
#
# COMPACT_ATOMS: atom_id res chain seq x y z
N MET A 1 -10.25 6.67 12.53
CA MET A 1 -10.07 5.62 11.50
C MET A 1 -8.69 5.79 10.88
N ALA A 2 -7.93 4.71 10.74
CA ALA A 2 -6.60 4.74 10.13
C ALA A 2 -6.68 4.80 8.59
N GLY A 3 -5.64 5.29 7.94
CA GLY A 3 -5.65 5.52 6.50
C GLY A 3 -4.30 6.02 5.97
N PHE A 4 -4.30 6.42 4.70
CA PHE A 4 -3.10 6.83 3.97
C PHE A 4 -3.24 8.27 3.47
N ARG A 5 -2.16 9.04 3.60
CA ARG A 5 -2.04 10.36 2.97
C ARG A 5 -1.30 10.22 1.66
N LEU A 6 -1.89 10.71 0.59
CA LEU A 6 -1.31 10.69 -0.75
C LEU A 6 -0.55 12.00 -1.02
N ASN A 7 0.35 11.98 -2.00
CA ASN A 7 1.19 13.13 -2.37
C ASN A 7 0.39 14.34 -2.89
N ASN A 8 -0.82 14.13 -3.39
CA ASN A 8 -1.75 15.16 -3.85
C ASN A 8 -2.59 15.80 -2.71
N GLY A 9 -2.32 15.43 -1.45
CA GLY A 9 -3.02 15.93 -0.28
C GLY A 9 -4.30 15.17 0.09
N MET A 10 -4.76 14.21 -0.73
CA MET A 10 -5.91 13.37 -0.39
C MET A 10 -5.59 12.43 0.78
N PHE A 11 -6.61 12.18 1.61
CA PHE A 11 -6.54 11.19 2.68
C PHE A 11 -7.55 10.07 2.41
N VAL A 12 -7.06 8.84 2.29
CA VAL A 12 -7.86 7.65 2.02
C VAL A 12 -8.00 6.87 3.32
N ILE A 13 -9.24 6.65 3.75
CA ILE A 13 -9.56 5.92 4.98
C ILE A 13 -9.70 4.44 4.65
N GLY A 14 -9.06 3.58 5.46
CA GLY A 14 -9.16 2.13 5.34
C GLY A 14 -8.26 1.52 4.25
N PRO A 15 -8.44 0.22 3.96
CA PRO A 15 -7.63 -0.49 2.98
C PRO A 15 -7.85 0.00 1.54
N MET A 16 -6.77 -0.01 0.77
CA MET A 16 -6.79 0.50 -0.60
C MET A 16 -5.88 -0.32 -1.53
N ILE A 17 -6.24 -0.33 -2.81
CA ILE A 17 -5.33 -0.69 -3.89
C ILE A 17 -4.94 0.61 -4.61
N ILE A 18 -3.65 0.88 -4.71
CA ILE A 18 -3.10 2.08 -5.33
C ILE A 18 -2.25 1.74 -6.55
N PHE A 19 -2.42 2.55 -7.59
CA PHE A 19 -1.66 2.62 -8.83
C PHE A 19 -1.11 4.04 -9.00
N PRO A 20 -0.11 4.28 -9.86
CA PRO A 20 0.49 5.61 -10.02
C PRO A 20 -0.50 6.74 -10.32
N LYS A 21 -1.66 6.43 -10.91
CA LYS A 21 -2.68 7.41 -11.30
C LYS A 21 -4.05 7.19 -10.67
N THR A 22 -4.25 6.09 -9.93
CA THR A 22 -5.58 5.67 -9.49
C THR A 22 -5.52 5.05 -8.11
N VAL A 23 -6.52 5.33 -7.27
CA VAL A 23 -6.71 4.65 -5.98
C VAL A 23 -8.09 4.03 -5.96
N LEU A 24 -8.17 2.79 -5.48
CA LEU A 24 -9.40 2.03 -5.32
C LEU A 24 -9.56 1.66 -3.84
N SER A 25 -10.79 1.78 -3.32
CA SER A 25 -11.10 1.20 -2.01
C SER A 25 -11.04 -0.33 -2.10
N TRP A 26 -10.42 -0.96 -1.10
CA TRP A 26 -10.24 -2.40 -1.07
C TRP A 26 -11.06 -3.02 0.06
N ASN A 27 -11.97 -3.92 -0.30
CA ASN A 27 -12.91 -4.53 0.64
C ASN A 27 -12.28 -5.71 1.39
N VAL A 28 -11.42 -5.40 2.35
CA VAL A 28 -10.82 -6.33 3.31
C VAL A 28 -10.86 -5.68 4.69
N GLU A 29 -11.11 -6.44 5.76
CA GLU A 29 -11.03 -5.93 7.13
C GLU A 29 -9.62 -6.12 7.71
N GLY A 30 -8.96 -7.22 7.32
CA GLY A 30 -7.59 -7.52 7.76
C GLY A 30 -6.85 -8.46 6.81
N ASP A 31 -5.65 -8.87 7.23
CA ASP A 31 -4.77 -9.80 6.52
C ASP A 31 -5.41 -11.17 6.26
N HIS A 32 -6.35 -11.58 7.11
CA HIS A 32 -7.10 -12.83 6.96
C HIS A 32 -8.06 -12.80 5.73
N ASP A 33 -8.50 -11.63 5.28
CA ASP A 33 -9.36 -11.48 4.09
C ASP A 33 -8.59 -11.39 2.77
N ILE A 34 -7.27 -11.34 2.84
CA ILE A 34 -6.42 -11.32 1.64
C ILE A 34 -6.41 -12.73 1.03
N ASN A 35 -6.91 -12.84 -0.20
CA ASN A 35 -6.99 -14.07 -0.99
C ASN A 35 -7.11 -13.71 -2.50
N GLU A 36 -7.24 -14.70 -3.38
CA GLU A 36 -7.30 -14.49 -4.83
C GLU A 36 -8.54 -13.70 -5.26
N LYS A 37 -9.66 -13.84 -4.56
CA LYS A 37 -10.89 -13.09 -4.88
C LYS A 37 -10.75 -11.62 -4.52
N SER A 38 -10.16 -11.31 -3.36
CA SER A 38 -9.92 -9.91 -2.98
C SER A 38 -8.87 -9.22 -3.86
N LEU A 39 -8.05 -9.98 -4.58
CA LEU A 39 -7.05 -9.47 -5.54
C LEU A 39 -7.38 -9.77 -7.01
N VAL A 40 -8.63 -10.14 -7.32
CA VAL A 40 -9.04 -10.61 -8.67
C VAL A 40 -8.77 -9.60 -9.79
N LEU A 41 -8.70 -8.30 -9.47
CA LEU A 41 -8.37 -7.25 -10.44
C LEU A 41 -6.94 -7.40 -10.96
N ILE A 42 -5.98 -7.72 -10.09
CA ILE A 42 -4.54 -7.74 -10.39
C ILE A 42 -4.21 -8.55 -11.64
N PRO A 43 -4.65 -9.82 -11.78
CA PRO A 43 -4.37 -10.57 -12.97
C PRO A 43 -5.04 -9.98 -14.21
N LEU A 44 -6.12 -9.22 -14.10
CA LEU A 44 -6.88 -8.73 -15.26
C LEU A 44 -6.31 -7.44 -15.88
N LEU A 45 -5.32 -6.81 -15.25
CA LEU A 45 -4.77 -5.53 -15.68
C LEU A 45 -3.92 -5.65 -16.95
N GLU A 46 -4.09 -4.67 -17.85
CA GLU A 46 -3.19 -4.39 -18.95
C GLU A 46 -2.86 -2.88 -18.96
N PRO A 47 -1.58 -2.48 -19.13
CA PRO A 47 -0.41 -3.36 -19.24
C PRO A 47 -0.13 -4.13 -17.93
N ARG A 48 0.57 -5.26 -18.06
CA ARG A 48 0.91 -6.11 -16.91
C ARG A 48 1.74 -5.35 -15.88
N LEU A 49 1.50 -5.66 -14.61
CA LEU A 49 2.33 -5.16 -13.52
C LEU A 49 3.71 -5.85 -13.53
N ASP A 50 4.75 -5.05 -13.39
CA ASP A 50 6.11 -5.51 -13.10
C ASP A 50 6.19 -6.08 -11.68
N ILE A 51 5.44 -5.48 -10.75
CA ILE A 51 5.41 -5.85 -9.34
C ILE A 51 4.08 -5.44 -8.68
N LEU A 52 3.54 -6.34 -7.87
CA LEU A 52 2.51 -6.08 -6.87
C LEU A 52 3.16 -6.06 -5.48
N VAL A 53 2.88 -5.03 -4.68
CA VAL A 53 3.30 -4.98 -3.28
C VAL A 53 2.09 -5.12 -2.37
N ILE A 54 2.13 -6.01 -1.39
CA ILE A 54 1.04 -6.24 -0.44
C ILE A 54 1.49 -5.82 0.96
N GLY A 55 0.78 -4.85 1.54
CA GLY A 55 0.96 -4.33 2.89
C GLY A 55 -0.09 -4.90 3.85
N TYR A 56 0.30 -5.76 4.80
CA TYR A 56 -0.63 -6.54 5.61
C TYR A 56 -1.12 -5.87 6.91
N GLY A 57 -0.76 -4.60 7.17
CA GLY A 57 -1.31 -3.79 8.27
C GLY A 57 -0.91 -4.19 9.70
N LYS A 58 -0.17 -5.28 9.86
CA LYS A 58 0.27 -5.83 11.15
C LYS A 58 1.80 -5.92 11.21
N THR A 59 2.33 -6.25 12.39
CA THR A 59 3.77 -6.53 12.57
C THR A 59 4.14 -7.90 12.02
N THR A 60 3.26 -8.89 12.18
CA THR A 60 3.45 -10.28 11.74
C THR A 60 2.36 -10.71 10.76
N VAL A 61 2.62 -11.81 10.05
CA VAL A 61 1.73 -12.36 9.02
C VAL A 61 1.82 -13.88 9.01
N ASP A 62 0.73 -14.55 8.60
CA ASP A 62 0.71 -15.97 8.29
C ASP A 62 1.50 -16.24 6.99
N ARG A 63 2.79 -16.56 7.12
CA ARG A 63 3.68 -16.74 5.97
C ARG A 63 3.23 -17.86 5.02
N PRO A 64 2.91 -19.08 5.48
CA PRO A 64 2.40 -20.15 4.62
C PRO A 64 1.20 -19.72 3.76
N LYS A 65 0.22 -19.02 4.35
CA LYS A 65 -0.95 -18.52 3.62
C LYS A 65 -0.55 -17.58 2.48
N PHE A 66 0.34 -16.63 2.75
CA PHE A 66 0.77 -15.65 1.74
C PHE A 66 1.67 -16.27 0.66
N ASP A 67 2.48 -17.26 1.00
CA ASP A 67 3.28 -18.00 0.02
C ASP A 67 2.36 -18.74 -0.97
N GLU A 68 1.29 -19.39 -0.48
CA GLU A 68 0.29 -20.02 -1.32
C GLU A 68 -0.42 -19.01 -2.23
N LEU A 69 -0.87 -17.88 -1.66
CA LEU A 69 -1.50 -16.79 -2.42
C LEU A 69 -0.59 -16.28 -3.55
N VAL A 70 0.69 -16.04 -3.25
CA VAL A 70 1.68 -15.59 -4.24
C VAL A 70 1.84 -16.63 -5.36
N MET A 71 1.92 -17.91 -5.01
CA MET A 71 1.96 -18.99 -6.01
C MET A 71 0.73 -19.00 -6.90
N ASN A 72 -0.47 -18.82 -6.33
CA ASN A 72 -1.73 -18.82 -7.08
C ASN A 72 -1.84 -17.61 -8.00
N LEU A 73 -1.45 -16.41 -7.55
CA LEU A 73 -1.39 -15.22 -8.41
C LEU A 73 -0.41 -15.40 -9.58
N ARG A 74 0.77 -15.99 -9.33
CA ARG A 74 1.75 -16.29 -10.39
C ARG A 74 1.27 -17.34 -11.39
N ARG A 75 0.42 -18.28 -10.96
CA ARG A 75 -0.26 -19.23 -11.86
C ARG A 75 -1.26 -18.53 -12.77
N GLN A 76 -2.02 -17.57 -12.23
CA GLN A 76 -3.01 -16.80 -12.98
C GLN A 76 -2.35 -15.79 -13.94
N ARG A 77 -1.20 -15.22 -13.56
CA ARG A 77 -0.36 -14.37 -14.40
C ARG A 77 1.12 -14.66 -14.27
N LYS A 78 1.67 -15.22 -15.34
CA LYS A 78 3.12 -15.48 -15.47
C LYS A 78 3.91 -14.17 -15.34
N TYR A 79 5.04 -14.27 -14.66
CA TYR A 79 6.00 -13.18 -14.43
C TYR A 79 5.51 -12.04 -13.52
N LEU A 80 4.38 -12.20 -12.83
CA LEU A 80 3.97 -11.26 -11.79
C LEU A 80 4.89 -11.41 -10.55
N ASN A 81 5.70 -10.39 -10.27
CA ASN A 81 6.43 -10.32 -9.00
C ASN A 81 5.48 -9.84 -7.91
N VAL A 82 5.54 -10.47 -6.75
CA VAL A 82 4.69 -10.13 -5.60
C VAL A 82 5.57 -10.05 -4.36
N GLU A 83 5.52 -8.92 -3.66
CA GLU A 83 6.22 -8.67 -2.41
C GLU A 83 5.20 -8.52 -1.26
N VAL A 84 5.42 -9.23 -0.15
CA VAL A 84 4.51 -9.21 1.02
C VAL A 84 5.27 -8.67 2.23
N LEU A 85 4.96 -7.42 2.60
CA LEU A 85 5.73 -6.60 3.52
C LEU A 85 4.83 -5.94 4.59
N PRO A 86 5.39 -5.54 5.75
CA PRO A 86 4.72 -4.59 6.63
C PRO A 86 4.29 -3.34 5.85
N THR A 87 3.13 -2.76 6.16
CA THR A 87 2.53 -1.68 5.36
C THR A 87 3.45 -0.50 5.11
N GLU A 88 4.23 -0.07 6.11
CA GLU A 88 5.19 1.03 5.96
C GLU A 88 6.25 0.72 4.90
N LYS A 89 6.84 -0.48 4.96
CA LYS A 89 7.81 -0.94 3.96
C LYS A 89 7.16 -1.11 2.59
N ALA A 90 5.95 -1.64 2.54
CA ALA A 90 5.18 -1.79 1.30
C ALA A 90 4.94 -0.44 0.61
N ALA A 91 4.55 0.59 1.38
CA ALA A 91 4.34 1.94 0.87
C ALA A 91 5.65 2.55 0.34
N THR A 92 6.76 2.38 1.05
CA THR A 92 8.09 2.84 0.59
C THR A 92 8.51 2.15 -0.70
N THR A 93 8.38 0.82 -0.79
CA THR A 93 8.68 0.06 -2.02
C THR A 93 7.81 0.52 -3.19
N TYR A 94 6.51 0.69 -2.96
CA TYR A 94 5.58 1.21 -3.97
C TYR A 94 6.03 2.59 -4.48
N ASN A 95 6.32 3.52 -3.58
CA ASN A 95 6.74 4.88 -3.94
C ASN A 95 8.02 4.87 -4.77
N PHE A 96 9.00 4.05 -4.40
CA PHE A 96 10.26 3.91 -5.13
C PHE A 96 10.03 3.39 -6.56
N VAL A 97 9.32 2.26 -6.71
CA VAL A 97 9.06 1.66 -8.02
C VAL A 97 8.16 2.55 -8.89
N ALA A 98 7.18 3.22 -8.29
CA ALA A 98 6.33 4.16 -9.01
C ALA A 98 7.13 5.36 -9.53
N ALA A 99 8.11 5.85 -8.76
CA ALA A 99 9.01 6.92 -9.18
C ALA A 99 9.95 6.51 -10.34
N GLU A 100 10.29 5.22 -10.46
CA GLU A 100 11.01 4.67 -11.62
C GLU A 100 10.17 4.64 -12.91
N GLY A 101 8.87 4.94 -12.83
CA GLY A 101 7.95 4.91 -13.99
C GLY A 101 7.53 3.50 -14.42
N ARG A 102 7.71 2.51 -13.54
CA ARG A 102 7.36 1.11 -13.79
C ARG A 102 5.88 0.82 -13.52
N PHE A 103 5.37 -0.28 -14.08
CA PHE A 103 3.98 -0.69 -13.86
C PHE A 103 3.85 -1.38 -12.50
N VAL A 104 3.43 -0.63 -11.48
CA VAL A 104 3.32 -1.11 -10.10
C VAL A 104 1.92 -0.91 -9.55
N ALA A 105 1.52 -1.81 -8.65
CA ALA A 105 0.38 -1.62 -7.77
C ALA A 105 0.76 -1.97 -6.33
N ALA A 106 0.08 -1.36 -5.37
CA ALA A 106 0.13 -1.80 -3.99
C ALA A 106 -1.26 -2.02 -3.39
N ALA A 107 -1.46 -3.15 -2.72
CA ALA A 107 -2.65 -3.45 -1.93
C ALA A 107 -2.30 -3.30 -0.45
N LEU A 108 -2.83 -2.27 0.21
CA LEU A 108 -2.36 -1.82 1.52
C LEU A 108 -3.50 -1.80 2.53
N ILE A 109 -3.30 -2.46 3.67
CA ILE A 109 -4.11 -2.31 4.89
C ILE A 109 -3.41 -1.28 5.78
N PRO A 110 -4.11 -0.26 6.31
CA PRO A 110 -3.50 0.71 7.23
C PRO A 110 -2.92 0.00 8.45
N PRO A 111 -1.76 0.43 8.96
CA PRO A 111 -1.21 -0.17 10.17
C PRO A 111 -2.12 0.11 11.37
N LEU A 112 -2.24 -0.88 12.27
CA LEU A 112 -2.97 -0.73 13.54
C LEU A 112 -2.24 0.19 14.52
N GLU A 113 -0.92 0.23 14.45
CA GLU A 113 -0.04 1.07 15.26
C GLU A 113 0.90 1.85 14.33
N ILE A 114 0.98 3.16 14.49
CA ILE A 114 1.91 4.01 13.74
C ILE A 114 3.11 4.27 14.64
N SER A 115 4.29 3.83 14.23
CA SER A 115 5.54 4.24 14.89
C SER A 115 5.91 5.61 14.34
N TYR A 116 5.70 6.67 15.13
CA TYR A 116 6.13 8.01 14.73
C TYR A 116 7.65 8.10 14.84
N TYR A 117 8.35 8.16 13.71
CA TYR A 117 9.77 8.53 13.71
C TYR A 117 9.91 10.01 14.05
N GLU A 118 11.04 10.41 14.65
CA GLU A 118 11.29 11.81 15.05
C GLU A 118 11.14 12.80 13.87
N GLU A 119 11.49 12.37 12.67
CA GLU A 119 11.34 13.13 11.43
C GLU A 119 9.87 13.42 11.09
N ASP A 120 8.96 12.47 11.28
CA ASP A 120 7.53 12.64 11.04
C ASP A 120 6.92 13.66 11.99
N MET A 121 7.37 13.64 13.25
CA MET A 121 6.97 14.63 14.25
C MET A 121 7.53 16.02 13.94
N ALA A 122 8.79 16.11 13.51
CA ALA A 122 9.42 17.38 13.13
C ALA A 122 8.72 18.02 11.93
N LEU A 123 8.44 17.25 10.87
CA LEU A 123 7.72 17.70 9.67
C LEU A 123 6.28 18.13 10.00
N SER A 124 5.60 17.40 10.87
CA SER A 124 4.24 17.75 11.32
C SER A 124 4.20 19.04 12.15
N LYS A 125 5.26 19.32 12.93
CA LYS A 125 5.41 20.57 13.68
C LYS A 125 5.72 21.75 12.75
N LEU A 126 6.61 21.56 11.77
CA LEU A 126 6.99 22.57 10.79
C LEU A 126 5.79 23.01 9.94
N LYS A 127 5.05 22.07 9.35
CA LYS A 127 3.83 22.37 8.59
C LYS A 127 2.80 23.15 9.39
N ARG A 128 2.62 22.78 10.66
CA ARG A 128 1.68 23.48 11.55
C ARG A 128 2.13 24.91 11.83
N LYS A 129 3.43 25.14 11.99
CA LYS A 129 3.99 26.47 12.19
C LYS A 129 3.82 27.35 10.94
N GLU A 130 4.04 26.80 9.75
CA GLU A 130 3.82 27.51 8.48
C GLU A 130 2.36 27.95 8.30
N LEU A 131 1.39 27.09 8.65
CA LEU A 131 -0.04 27.43 8.62
C LEU A 131 -0.37 28.64 9.50
N TYR A 132 0.13 28.70 10.74
CA TYR A 132 -0.12 29.85 11.63
C TYR A 132 0.57 31.13 11.16
N THR A 133 1.68 31.04 10.45
CA THR A 133 2.39 32.23 9.92
C THR A 133 1.83 32.77 8.61
N LEU A 134 0.89 32.05 7.97
CA LEU A 134 0.21 32.49 6.75
C LEU A 134 -1.15 33.14 7.03
N GLU A 135 -1.60 33.15 8.30
CA GLU A 135 -2.84 33.79 8.75
C GLU A 135 -2.63 35.22 9.29
N ASP A 136 -1.40 35.74 9.22
CA ASP A 136 -0.99 37.14 9.52
C ASP A 136 -0.56 37.88 8.23
#